data_AF-A0A2N8UKM3-F1
#
_entry.id   AF-A0A2N8UKM3-F1
#
_cell.length_a   1.000
_cell.length_b   1.000
_cell.length_c   1.000
_cell.angle_alpha   90.00
_cell.angle_beta   90.00
_cell.angle_gamma   90.00
#
_symmetry.space_group_name_H-M   'P 1'
#
loop_
_entity.id
_entity.type
_entity.pdbx_description
1 polymer ?
#
loop_
_entity_poly.entity_id
_entity_poly.type
_entity_poly.pdbx_seq_one_letter_code
_entity_poly.pdbx_strand_id
1 'polypeptide(L)'
;MSSITERAASFISRVNPLKDPGFAQNAERALHYNYGPVSILAAFAGSHLLLQHRLPMLFYGLDNNVYPRDDLRVNGEKHVASGKITPAQLRRLKRWEAAHYNAVGNLPIFIGAILSLQLAGASNRLINRVAGVYLSARAAFGVLYIAVEDPTLAWARTIAWWTGNITCIYGLVQAAKQLNHGVAAGTTAL
;
A
#
# COMPACT_ATOMS: atom_id res chain seq x y z
N MET A 1 -44.23 18.56 13.12
CA MET A 1 -42.98 18.65 12.33
C MET A 1 -42.04 17.59 12.86
N SER A 2 -41.51 16.68 12.04
CA SER A 2 -40.57 15.65 12.53
C SER A 2 -39.27 16.31 12.99
N SER A 3 -38.72 15.86 14.11
CA SER A 3 -37.47 16.45 14.64
C SER A 3 -36.28 16.11 13.73
N ILE A 4 -35.19 16.89 13.82
CA ILE A 4 -33.94 16.62 13.08
C ILE A 4 -33.42 15.21 13.39
N THR A 5 -33.60 14.76 14.63
CA THR A 5 -33.19 13.43 15.10
C THR A 5 -33.99 12.32 14.42
N GLU A 6 -35.30 12.49 14.23
CA GLU A 6 -36.15 11.51 13.51
C GLU A 6 -35.79 11.43 12.03
N ARG A 7 -35.44 12.56 11.41
CA ARG A 7 -34.98 12.59 10.01
C ARG A 7 -33.64 11.88 9.85
N ALA A 8 -32.70 12.10 10.78
CA ALA A 8 -31.42 11.42 10.80
C ALA A 8 -31.57 9.90 11.02
N ALA A 9 -32.41 9.49 11.99
CA ALA A 9 -32.69 8.07 12.24
C ALA A 9 -33.38 7.39 11.05
N SER A 10 -34.33 8.08 10.41
CA SER A 10 -35.01 7.60 9.20
C SER A 10 -34.04 7.47 8.01
N PHE A 11 -33.11 8.41 7.86
CA PHE A 11 -32.06 8.36 6.83
C PHE A 11 -31.12 7.19 7.08
N ILE A 12 -30.53 7.08 8.27
CA ILE A 12 -29.63 5.99 8.67
C ILE A 12 -30.33 4.63 8.48
N SER A 13 -31.59 4.52 8.89
CA SER A 13 -32.39 3.30 8.71
C SER A 13 -32.60 2.93 7.24
N ARG A 14 -32.80 3.91 6.36
CA ARG A 14 -33.01 3.68 4.92
C ARG A 14 -31.72 3.35 4.17
N VAL A 15 -30.60 3.92 4.59
CA VAL A 15 -29.29 3.68 3.95
C VAL A 15 -28.48 2.59 4.64
N ASN A 16 -29.05 1.90 5.64
CA ASN A 16 -28.34 0.84 6.36
C ASN A 16 -28.20 -0.40 5.45
N PRO A 17 -27.00 -0.67 4.90
CA PRO A 17 -26.81 -1.82 4.02
C PRO A 17 -26.98 -3.15 4.78
N LEU A 18 -26.88 -3.14 6.12
CA LEU A 18 -27.07 -4.31 6.96
C LEU A 18 -28.54 -4.80 6.99
N LYS A 19 -29.50 -3.99 6.49
CA LYS A 19 -30.91 -4.39 6.35
C LYS A 19 -31.21 -5.12 5.04
N ASP A 20 -30.30 -5.07 4.07
CA ASP A 20 -30.46 -5.81 2.82
C ASP A 20 -30.12 -7.29 3.08
N PRO A 21 -31.07 -8.23 2.92
CA PRO A 21 -30.80 -9.66 3.09
C PRO A 21 -29.74 -10.19 2.13
N GLY A 22 -29.53 -9.54 0.97
CA GLY A 22 -28.46 -9.85 0.04
C GLY A 22 -27.08 -9.34 0.49
N PHE A 23 -27.01 -8.34 1.37
CA PHE A 23 -25.73 -7.76 1.81
C PHE A 23 -24.87 -8.77 2.56
N ALA A 24 -25.45 -9.50 3.51
CA ALA A 24 -24.72 -10.51 4.27
C ALA A 24 -24.17 -11.62 3.36
N GLN A 25 -24.99 -12.10 2.42
CA GLN A 25 -24.60 -13.11 1.44
C GLN A 25 -23.53 -12.60 0.47
N ASN A 26 -23.63 -11.35 0.03
CA ASN A 26 -22.62 -10.71 -0.83
C ASN A 26 -21.30 -10.47 -0.09
N ALA A 27 -21.36 -10.04 1.18
CA ALA A 27 -20.18 -9.86 2.03
C ALA A 27 -19.49 -11.20 2.32
N GLU A 28 -20.26 -12.26 2.57
CA GLU A 28 -19.75 -13.62 2.70
C GLU A 28 -19.08 -14.07 1.40
N ARG A 29 -19.75 -13.89 0.25
CA ARG A 29 -19.18 -14.21 -1.07
C ARG A 29 -17.89 -13.43 -1.35
N ALA A 30 -17.80 -12.18 -0.91
CA ALA A 30 -16.60 -11.36 -1.03
C ALA A 30 -15.40 -11.93 -0.27
N LEU A 31 -15.64 -12.57 0.89
CA LEU A 31 -14.59 -13.26 1.65
C LEU A 31 -14.04 -14.50 0.93
N HIS A 32 -14.78 -15.05 -0.03
CA HIS A 32 -14.38 -16.19 -0.84
C HIS A 32 -13.64 -15.81 -2.12
N TYR A 33 -13.59 -14.54 -2.53
CA TYR A 33 -12.79 -14.15 -3.68
C TYR A 33 -11.29 -14.13 -3.33
N ASN A 34 -10.46 -14.54 -4.28
CA ASN A 34 -9.01 -14.39 -4.18
C ASN A 34 -8.60 -13.02 -4.74
N TYR A 35 -8.27 -12.07 -3.87
CA TYR A 35 -7.80 -10.74 -4.28
C TYR A 35 -6.28 -10.68 -4.53
N GLY A 36 -5.56 -11.80 -4.43
CA GLY A 36 -4.11 -11.88 -4.61
C GLY A 36 -3.62 -11.19 -5.90
N PRO A 37 -4.08 -11.60 -7.09
CA PRO A 37 -3.63 -10.99 -8.36
C PRO A 37 -3.92 -9.49 -8.45
N VAL A 38 -5.13 -9.07 -8.06
CA VAL A 38 -5.53 -7.65 -8.09
C VAL A 38 -4.73 -6.84 -7.05
N SER A 39 -4.37 -7.43 -5.91
CA SER A 39 -3.55 -6.77 -4.90
C SER A 39 -2.10 -6.53 -5.36
N ILE A 40 -1.55 -7.44 -6.17
CA ILE A 40 -0.25 -7.24 -6.83
C ILE A 40 -0.32 -6.06 -7.79
N LEU A 41 -1.37 -5.99 -8.62
CA LEU A 41 -1.59 -4.84 -9.49
C LEU A 41 -1.76 -3.54 -8.68
N ALA A 42 -2.49 -3.57 -7.58
CA ALA A 42 -2.65 -2.42 -6.70
C ALA A 42 -1.32 -1.96 -6.08
N ALA A 43 -0.47 -2.89 -5.64
CA ALA A 43 0.87 -2.57 -5.12
C ALA A 43 1.79 -2.01 -6.22
N PHE A 44 1.71 -2.54 -7.45
CA PHE A 44 2.41 -1.99 -8.60
C PHE A 44 1.94 -0.56 -8.91
N ALA A 45 0.63 -0.34 -9.00
CA ALA A 45 0.06 0.99 -9.25
C ALA A 45 0.44 1.98 -8.13
N GLY A 46 0.39 1.55 -6.88
CA GLY A 46 0.81 2.37 -5.74
C GLY A 46 2.28 2.79 -5.82
N SER A 47 3.17 1.87 -6.19
CA SER A 47 4.61 2.16 -6.31
C SER A 47 4.94 2.96 -7.57
N HIS A 48 4.48 2.54 -8.75
CA HIS A 48 4.94 3.07 -10.03
C HIS A 48 4.07 4.18 -10.63
N LEU A 49 2.83 4.35 -10.16
CA LEU A 49 1.94 5.41 -10.65
C LEU A 49 1.72 6.49 -9.59
N LEU A 50 1.30 6.09 -8.37
CA LEU A 50 0.94 7.05 -7.33
C LEU A 50 2.16 7.65 -6.63
N LEU A 51 3.12 6.81 -6.21
CA LEU A 51 4.33 7.27 -5.55
C LEU A 51 5.42 7.74 -6.51
N GLN A 52 5.17 7.76 -7.82
CA GLN A 52 6.15 8.23 -8.80
C GLN A 52 6.52 9.70 -8.56
N HIS A 53 7.72 9.93 -8.02
CA HIS A 53 8.24 11.26 -7.67
C HIS A 53 8.45 12.18 -8.89
N ARG A 54 8.43 11.65 -10.12
CA ARG A 54 8.53 12.46 -11.35
C ARG A 54 7.32 13.35 -11.60
N LEU A 55 6.12 12.89 -11.25
CA LEU A 55 4.89 13.67 -11.47
C LEU A 55 4.94 15.04 -10.79
N PRO A 56 5.24 15.15 -9.48
CA PRO A 56 5.38 16.47 -8.86
C PRO A 56 6.55 17.28 -9.44
N MET A 57 7.65 16.65 -9.86
CA MET A 57 8.78 17.36 -10.49
C MET A 57 8.40 17.98 -11.85
N LEU A 58 7.57 17.30 -12.64
CA LEU A 58 7.01 17.84 -13.89
C LEU A 58 6.17 19.09 -13.62
N PHE A 59 5.32 19.09 -12.60
CA PHE A 59 4.52 20.26 -12.22
C PHE A 59 5.37 21.46 -11.77
N TYR A 60 6.53 21.21 -11.14
CA TYR A 60 7.49 22.25 -10.80
C TYR A 60 8.45 22.58 -11.96
N GLY A 61 8.35 21.89 -13.10
CA GLY A 61 9.24 22.04 -14.26
C GLY A 61 10.70 21.65 -13.99
N LEU A 62 10.95 20.76 -13.03
CA LEU A 62 12.29 20.34 -12.60
C LEU A 62 12.82 19.12 -13.37
N ASP A 63 11.92 18.37 -14.01
CA ASP A 63 12.25 17.09 -14.63
C ASP A 63 13.17 17.25 -15.84
N ASN A 64 14.41 16.80 -15.71
CA ASN A 64 15.36 16.71 -16.81
C ASN A 64 15.49 15.24 -17.21
N ASN A 65 14.71 14.83 -18.21
CA ASN A 65 14.64 13.44 -18.69
C ASN A 65 16.00 12.86 -19.18
N VAL A 66 17.04 13.68 -19.26
CA VAL A 66 18.41 13.26 -19.59
C VAL A 66 19.11 12.59 -18.39
N TYR A 67 19.02 13.19 -17.20
CA TYR A 67 19.67 12.68 -15.98
C TYR A 67 18.73 12.79 -14.76
N PRO A 68 17.62 12.04 -14.75
CA PRO A 68 16.54 12.30 -13.80
C PRO A 68 16.90 12.02 -12.34
N ARG A 69 17.94 11.22 -12.08
CA ARG A 69 18.46 10.99 -10.73
C ARG A 69 19.21 12.21 -10.16
N ASP A 70 19.53 13.18 -11.00
CA ASP A 70 20.30 14.36 -10.63
C ASP A 70 19.41 15.59 -10.39
N ASP A 71 18.13 15.53 -10.79
CA ASP A 71 17.15 16.62 -10.68
C ASP A 71 17.06 17.17 -9.25
N LEU A 72 16.93 16.28 -8.26
CA LEU A 72 16.88 16.67 -6.85
C LEU A 72 18.24 16.59 -6.15
N ARG A 73 19.07 15.60 -6.53
CA ARG A 73 20.34 15.30 -5.88
C ARG A 73 21.42 16.35 -6.16
N VAL A 74 21.56 16.76 -7.42
CA VAL A 74 22.60 17.69 -7.88
C VAL A 74 22.02 19.07 -8.14
N ASN A 75 20.83 19.14 -8.75
CA ASN A 75 20.24 20.40 -9.19
C ASN A 75 19.24 21.00 -8.20
N GLY A 76 18.83 20.25 -7.17
CA GLY A 76 17.83 20.69 -6.20
C GLY A 76 18.15 22.05 -5.55
N GLU A 77 19.37 22.24 -5.05
CA GLU A 77 19.77 23.51 -4.42
C GLU A 77 19.84 24.67 -5.42
N LYS A 78 20.18 24.38 -6.69
CA LYS A 78 20.16 25.39 -7.76
C LYS A 78 18.73 25.88 -8.03
N HIS A 79 17.76 24.99 -7.99
CA HIS A 79 16.34 25.34 -8.15
C HIS A 79 15.79 26.15 -6.97
N VAL A 80 16.33 25.95 -5.77
CA VAL A 80 16.04 26.80 -4.61
C VAL A 80 16.69 28.17 -4.77
N ALA A 81 17.98 28.22 -5.14
CA ALA A 81 18.70 29.47 -5.35
C ALA A 81 18.11 30.33 -6.48
N SER A 82 17.57 29.69 -7.53
CA SER A 82 16.88 30.38 -8.62
C SER A 82 15.45 30.80 -8.28
N GLY A 83 14.96 30.52 -7.08
CA GLY A 83 13.58 30.82 -6.65
C GLY A 83 12.49 29.96 -7.29
N LYS A 84 12.85 28.87 -8.00
CA LYS A 84 11.88 28.01 -8.71
C LYS A 84 11.07 27.14 -7.75
N ILE A 85 11.70 26.72 -6.64
CA ILE A 85 11.06 26.03 -5.53
C ILE A 85 11.58 26.57 -4.19
N THR A 86 10.81 26.36 -3.14
CA THR A 86 11.22 26.67 -1.77
C THR A 86 12.08 25.54 -1.18
N PRO A 87 12.87 25.81 -0.12
CA PRO A 87 13.59 24.77 0.61
C PRO A 87 12.67 23.66 1.14
N ALA A 88 11.46 24.01 1.60
CA ALA A 88 10.49 23.05 2.09
C ALA A 88 9.96 22.13 0.97
N GLN A 89 9.69 22.68 -0.21
CA GLN A 89 9.32 21.88 -1.39
C GLN A 89 10.45 20.93 -1.78
N LEU A 90 11.71 21.38 -1.79
CA LEU A 90 12.85 20.51 -2.08
C LEU A 90 12.95 19.33 -1.09
N ARG A 91 12.82 19.60 0.22
CA ARG A 91 12.85 18.55 1.24
C ARG A 91 11.71 17.53 1.05
N ARG A 92 10.49 18.01 0.74
CA ARG A 92 9.35 17.14 0.44
C ARG A 92 9.57 16.28 -0.81
N LEU A 93 10.12 16.85 -1.88
CA LEU A 93 10.44 16.12 -3.10
C LEU A 93 11.49 15.03 -2.86
N LYS A 94 12.56 15.34 -2.11
CA LYS A 94 13.58 14.35 -1.69
C LYS A 94 12.96 13.19 -0.90
N ARG A 95 12.03 13.47 0.02
CA ARG A 95 11.29 12.43 0.75
C ARG A 95 10.36 11.61 -0.15
N TRP A 96 9.70 12.24 -1.12
CA TRP A 96 8.86 11.55 -2.10
C TRP A 96 9.68 10.60 -2.97
N GLU A 97 10.84 11.05 -3.47
CA GLU A 97 11.79 10.20 -4.20
C GLU A 97 12.23 8.99 -3.34
N ALA A 98 12.60 9.22 -2.08
CA ALA A 98 12.96 8.13 -1.17
C ALA A 98 11.79 7.15 -0.93
N ALA A 99 10.56 7.66 -0.78
CA ALA A 99 9.37 6.84 -0.62
C ALA A 99 9.08 5.98 -1.87
N HIS A 100 9.27 6.56 -3.06
CA HIS A 100 9.15 5.87 -4.34
C HIS A 100 10.13 4.70 -4.44
N TYR A 101 11.43 4.95 -4.25
CA TYR A 101 12.44 3.90 -4.32
C TYR A 101 12.22 2.80 -3.28
N ASN A 102 11.78 3.17 -2.06
CA ASN A 102 11.42 2.17 -1.06
C ASN A 102 10.22 1.31 -1.49
N ALA A 103 9.20 1.90 -2.11
CA ALA A 103 8.04 1.16 -2.61
C ALA A 103 8.43 0.22 -3.75
N VAL A 104 9.24 0.67 -4.71
CA VAL A 104 9.75 -0.16 -5.80
C VAL A 104 10.61 -1.31 -5.27
N GLY A 105 11.56 -1.02 -4.37
CA GLY A 105 12.43 -2.04 -3.79
C GLY A 105 11.71 -3.07 -2.92
N ASN A 106 10.57 -2.70 -2.33
CA ASN A 106 9.77 -3.61 -1.52
C ASN A 106 8.75 -4.43 -2.33
N LEU A 107 8.38 -3.99 -3.54
CA LEU A 107 7.36 -4.68 -4.35
C LEU A 107 7.65 -6.17 -4.58
N PRO A 108 8.90 -6.62 -4.88
CA PRO A 108 9.19 -8.04 -5.10
C PRO A 108 8.88 -8.94 -3.90
N ILE A 109 9.10 -8.48 -2.66
CA ILE A 109 8.83 -9.32 -1.48
C ILE A 109 7.33 -9.56 -1.29
N PHE A 110 6.52 -8.56 -1.62
CA PHE A 110 5.07 -8.67 -1.56
C PHE A 110 4.53 -9.60 -2.66
N ILE A 111 5.01 -9.43 -3.89
CA ILE A 111 4.68 -10.32 -5.00
C ILE A 111 5.05 -11.76 -4.63
N GLY A 112 6.26 -11.98 -4.13
CA GLY A 112 6.72 -13.29 -3.68
C GLY A 112 5.84 -13.90 -2.59
N ALA A 113 5.44 -13.11 -1.59
CA ALA A 113 4.56 -13.58 -0.51
C ALA A 113 3.17 -14.01 -1.04
N ILE A 114 2.54 -13.20 -1.89
CA ILE A 114 1.22 -13.51 -2.45
C ILE A 114 1.28 -14.72 -3.40
N LEU A 115 2.28 -14.78 -4.28
CA LEU A 115 2.46 -15.92 -5.18
C LEU A 115 2.76 -17.21 -4.40
N SER A 116 3.59 -17.15 -3.36
CA SER A 116 3.90 -18.32 -2.52
C SER A 116 2.66 -18.85 -1.82
N LEU A 117 1.82 -17.96 -1.27
CA LEU A 117 0.55 -18.37 -0.64
C LEU A 117 -0.40 -19.01 -1.66
N GLN A 118 -0.51 -18.45 -2.86
CA GLN A 118 -1.35 -19.03 -3.91
C GLN A 118 -0.83 -20.41 -4.35
N LEU A 119 0.48 -20.55 -4.56
CA LEU A 119 1.11 -21.82 -4.90
C LEU A 119 0.94 -22.87 -3.81
N ALA A 120 0.97 -22.47 -2.54
CA ALA A 120 0.75 -23.34 -1.40
C ALA A 120 -0.72 -23.75 -1.18
N GLY A 121 -1.66 -23.27 -2.02
CA GLY A 121 -3.09 -23.54 -1.84
C GLY A 121 -3.67 -22.88 -0.59
N ALA A 122 -3.12 -21.73 -0.17
CA ALA A 122 -3.60 -21.02 1.00
C ALA A 122 -5.06 -20.57 0.84
N SER A 123 -5.81 -20.53 1.94
CA SER A 123 -7.18 -20.00 1.92
C SER A 123 -7.22 -18.55 1.42
N ASN A 124 -8.25 -18.20 0.65
CA ASN A 124 -8.46 -16.84 0.16
C ASN A 124 -8.51 -15.81 1.30
N ARG A 125 -9.06 -16.19 2.45
CA ARG A 125 -9.05 -15.37 3.68
C ARG A 125 -7.62 -14.98 4.12
N LEU A 126 -6.67 -15.92 4.09
CA LEU A 126 -5.29 -15.65 4.45
C LEU A 126 -4.60 -14.74 3.42
N ILE A 127 -4.76 -15.04 2.13
CA ILE A 127 -4.21 -14.23 1.04
C ILE A 127 -4.72 -12.78 1.14
N ASN A 128 -6.03 -12.61 1.27
CA ASN A 128 -6.68 -11.30 1.33
C ASN A 128 -6.24 -10.51 2.58
N ARG A 129 -6.04 -11.19 3.72
CA ARG A 129 -5.54 -10.56 4.94
C ARG A 129 -4.12 -10.04 4.76
N VAL A 130 -3.22 -10.87 4.21
CA VAL A 130 -1.82 -10.48 3.93
C VAL A 130 -1.79 -9.29 2.95
N ALA A 131 -2.56 -9.37 1.86
CA ALA A 131 -2.70 -8.30 0.89
C ALA A 131 -3.23 -7.00 1.51
N GLY A 132 -4.34 -7.06 2.24
CA GLY A 132 -4.99 -5.89 2.82
C GLY A 132 -4.11 -5.18 3.86
N VAL A 133 -3.47 -5.94 4.75
CA VAL A 133 -2.56 -5.37 5.76
C VAL A 133 -1.34 -4.74 5.09
N TYR A 134 -0.74 -5.43 4.11
CA TYR A 134 0.38 -4.88 3.36
C TYR A 134 0.03 -3.57 2.67
N LEU A 135 -1.02 -3.55 1.84
CA LEU A 135 -1.41 -2.36 1.07
C LEU A 135 -1.74 -1.17 1.99
N SER A 136 -2.44 -1.41 3.09
CA SER A 136 -2.77 -0.37 4.07
C SER A 136 -1.50 0.18 4.74
N ALA A 137 -0.59 -0.70 5.16
CA ALA A 137 0.68 -0.31 5.76
C ALA A 137 1.55 0.48 4.76
N ARG A 138 1.57 0.10 3.48
CA ARG A 138 2.30 0.83 2.44
C ARG A 138 1.70 2.19 2.12
N ALA A 139 0.38 2.31 2.09
CA ALA A 139 -0.30 3.60 1.94
C ALA A 139 0.04 4.54 3.10
N ALA A 140 -0.09 4.06 4.34
CA ALA A 140 0.26 4.82 5.53
C ALA A 140 1.75 5.23 5.53
N PHE A 141 2.65 4.28 5.20
CA PHE A 141 4.07 4.56 5.06
C PHE A 141 4.36 5.68 4.05
N GLY A 142 3.78 5.60 2.85
CA GLY A 142 3.99 6.61 1.80
C GLY A 142 3.53 8.00 2.23
N VAL A 143 2.32 8.11 2.81
CA VAL A 143 1.77 9.37 3.33
C VAL A 143 2.67 9.96 4.41
N LEU A 144 3.04 9.14 5.42
CA LEU A 144 3.89 9.58 6.52
C LEU A 144 5.26 10.02 6.02
N TYR A 145 5.88 9.30 5.09
CA TYR A 145 7.17 9.65 4.53
C TYR A 145 7.15 11.00 3.83
N ILE A 146 6.13 11.26 3.01
CA ILE A 146 6.07 12.49 2.21
C ILE A 146 5.73 13.69 3.10
N ALA A 147 4.74 13.54 3.99
CA ALA A 147 4.11 14.65 4.68
C ALA A 147 4.77 15.04 6.01
N VAL A 148 5.43 14.12 6.70
CA VAL A 148 5.93 14.35 8.07
C VAL A 148 7.40 14.78 8.04
N GLU A 149 7.70 15.95 8.61
CA GLU A 149 9.08 16.39 8.92
C GLU A 149 9.46 16.19 10.39
N ASP A 150 8.47 15.98 11.27
CA ASP A 150 8.68 15.83 12.70
C ASP A 150 9.39 14.50 13.04
N PRO A 151 10.52 14.53 13.78
CA PRO A 151 11.28 13.32 14.12
C PRO A 151 10.51 12.31 14.98
N THR A 152 9.59 12.77 15.82
CA THR A 152 8.80 11.90 16.71
C THR A 152 7.74 11.16 15.91
N LEU A 153 7.00 11.88 15.06
CA LEU A 153 6.02 11.30 14.14
C LEU A 153 6.67 10.44 13.04
N ALA A 154 7.96 10.65 12.75
CA ALA A 154 8.72 9.80 11.83
C ALA A 154 8.85 8.35 12.33
N TRP A 155 8.66 8.06 13.62
CA TRP A 155 8.58 6.68 14.12
C TRP A 155 7.33 5.94 13.62
N ALA A 156 6.22 6.63 13.39
CA ALA A 156 5.02 6.02 12.82
C ALA A 156 5.29 5.46 11.41
N ARG A 157 6.16 6.13 10.64
CA ARG A 157 6.64 5.64 9.35
C ARG A 157 7.43 4.34 9.52
N THR A 158 8.30 4.24 10.51
CA THR A 158 9.06 3.01 10.80
C THR A 158 8.13 1.86 11.19
N ILE A 159 7.11 2.13 12.01
CA ILE A 159 6.10 1.13 12.38
C ILE A 159 5.34 0.65 11.13
N ALA A 160 4.80 1.57 10.32
CA ALA A 160 4.09 1.22 9.10
C ALA A 160 4.96 0.41 8.12
N TRP A 161 6.24 0.78 8.00
CA TRP A 161 7.21 0.04 7.20
C TRP A 161 7.39 -1.40 7.70
N TRP A 162 7.66 -1.58 8.99
CA TRP A 162 7.83 -2.91 9.58
C TRP A 162 6.55 -3.75 9.51
N THR A 163 5.37 -3.16 9.72
CA THR A 163 4.09 -3.85 9.55
C THR A 163 3.97 -4.47 8.16
N GLY A 164 4.32 -3.74 7.10
CA GLY A 164 4.30 -4.29 5.73
C GLY A 164 5.27 -5.45 5.54
N ASN A 165 6.51 -5.31 6.04
CA ASN A 165 7.54 -6.35 5.91
C ASN A 165 7.21 -7.62 6.71
N ILE A 166 6.85 -7.46 7.98
CA ILE A 166 6.46 -8.57 8.86
C ILE A 166 5.26 -9.32 8.27
N THR A 167 4.31 -8.61 7.66
CA THR A 167 3.15 -9.23 6.98
C THR A 167 3.58 -10.10 5.80
N CYS A 168 4.55 -9.65 4.99
CA CYS A 168 5.09 -10.47 3.90
C CYS A 168 5.86 -11.69 4.42
N ILE A 169 6.69 -11.51 5.44
CA ILE A 169 7.43 -12.60 6.11
C ILE A 169 6.44 -13.63 6.67
N TYR A 170 5.38 -13.16 7.35
CA TYR A 170 4.31 -14.01 7.84
C TYR A 170 3.66 -14.81 6.70
N GLY A 171 3.30 -14.15 5.59
CA GLY A 171 2.74 -14.84 4.42
C GLY A 171 3.66 -15.94 3.88
N LEU A 172 4.95 -15.65 3.73
CA LEU A 172 5.96 -16.62 3.28
C LEU A 172 6.09 -17.82 4.25
N VAL A 173 6.12 -17.55 5.56
CA VAL A 173 6.17 -18.62 6.59
C VAL A 173 4.92 -19.48 6.54
N GLN A 174 3.75 -18.90 6.34
CA GLN A 174 2.50 -19.65 6.24
C GLN A 174 2.44 -20.51 4.97
N ALA A 175 2.91 -19.99 3.84
CA ALA A 175 3.06 -20.76 2.61
C ALA A 175 4.00 -21.95 2.79
N ALA A 176 5.17 -21.71 3.41
CA ALA A 176 6.14 -22.76 3.70
C ALA A 176 5.56 -23.85 4.61
N LYS A 177 4.80 -23.49 5.64
CA LYS A 177 4.10 -24.47 6.48
C LYS A 177 3.13 -25.31 5.65
N GLN A 178 2.28 -24.70 4.82
CA GLN A 178 1.32 -25.44 4.02
C GLN A 178 1.98 -26.43 3.05
N LEU A 179 3.02 -26.00 2.33
CA LEU A 179 3.76 -26.88 1.43
C LEU A 179 4.37 -28.08 2.17
N ASN A 180 4.98 -27.84 3.34
CA ASN A 180 5.65 -28.90 4.11
C ASN A 180 4.69 -29.79 4.91
N HIS A 181 3.49 -29.30 5.27
CA HIS A 181 2.44 -30.14 5.83
C HIS A 181 1.97 -31.21 4.81
N GLY A 182 1.93 -30.86 3.50
CA GLY A 182 1.66 -31.83 2.43
C GLY A 182 2.71 -32.93 2.36
N VAL A 183 3.99 -32.55 2.46
CA VAL A 183 5.13 -33.49 2.48
C VAL A 183 5.05 -34.47 3.66
N ALA A 184 4.69 -33.99 4.86
CA ALA A 184 4.53 -34.84 6.04
C ALA A 184 3.30 -35.78 5.97
N ALA A 185 2.28 -35.42 5.19
CA ALA A 185 1.04 -36.19 5.03
C ALA A 185 1.08 -37.18 3.85
N GLY A 186 2.18 -37.24 3.09
CA GLY A 186 2.30 -38.12 1.92
C GLY A 186 1.49 -37.66 0.70
N THR A 187 0.89 -36.48 0.74
CA THR A 187 0.28 -35.84 -0.43
C THR A 187 1.39 -35.14 -1.19
N THR A 188 1.58 -35.47 -2.48
CA THR A 188 2.50 -34.71 -3.32
C THR A 188 2.09 -33.25 -3.28
N ALA A 189 3.01 -32.38 -2.83
CA ALA A 189 2.88 -30.96 -3.00
C ALA A 189 3.08 -30.67 -4.49
N LEU A 190 2.04 -30.90 -5.29
CA LEU A 190 1.75 -30.42 -6.66
C LEU A 190 0.48 -31.12 -7.15
#